data_AF-A0A450XCW8-F1
#
_entry.id   AF-A0A450XCW8-F1
#
_cell.length_a   1.000
_cell.length_b   1.000
_cell.length_c   1.000
_cell.angle_alpha   90.00
_cell.angle_beta   90.00
_cell.angle_gamma   90.00
#
_symmetry.space_group_name_H-M   'P 1'
#
loop_
_entity.id
_entity.type
_entity.pdbx_description
1 polymer ?
#
loop_
_entity_poly.entity_id
_entity_poly.type
_entity_poly.pdbx_seq_one_letter_code
_entity_poly.pdbx_strand_id
1 'polypeptide(L)'
;FDEWANKAPHKLTKGEMLRRARARVKGHLNYYAITDNATRCNNFVYRATHILFKRLNRKSQRKAYNWDQFNQALKSVGCPRVRIRKDLNPFRSAEAC
;
A
#
# COMPACT_ATOMS: atom_id res chain seq x y z
N PHE A 1 -0.19 -6.97 7.50
CA PHE A 1 0.50 -5.66 7.34
C PHE A 1 0.75 -5.02 8.70
N ASP A 2 -0.29 -4.90 9.54
CA ASP A 2 -0.18 -4.26 10.87
C ASP A 2 0.92 -4.86 11.75
N GLU A 3 0.94 -6.18 11.91
CA GLU A 3 1.94 -6.87 12.74
C GLU A 3 3.38 -6.52 12.33
N TRP A 4 3.66 -6.51 11.03
CA TRP A 4 4.96 -6.06 10.52
C TRP A 4 5.20 -4.58 10.80
N ALA A 5 4.21 -3.71 10.57
CA ALA A 5 4.34 -2.27 10.79
C ALA A 5 4.56 -1.91 12.27
N ASN A 6 4.15 -2.78 13.19
CA ASN A 6 4.39 -2.65 14.63
C ASN A 6 5.85 -2.94 14.99
N LYS A 7 6.47 -3.93 14.34
CA LYS A 7 7.87 -4.36 14.60
C LYS A 7 8.90 -3.56 13.79
N ALA A 8 8.52 -3.05 12.63
CA ALA A 8 9.38 -2.35 11.68
C ALA A 8 10.14 -1.12 12.25
N PRO A 9 9.52 -0.25 13.08
CA PRO A 9 10.18 0.96 13.57
C PRO A 9 11.47 0.69 14.35
N HIS A 10 11.62 -0.45 15.02
CA HIS A 10 12.82 -0.75 15.82
C HIS A 10 14.01 -1.17 14.96
N LYS A 11 13.76 -1.71 13.76
CA LYS A 11 14.79 -2.35 12.93
C LYS A 11 15.14 -1.58 11.66
N LEU A 12 14.33 -0.57 11.30
CA LEU A 12 14.37 0.07 9.98
C LEU A 12 14.35 1.58 10.08
N THR A 13 15.04 2.22 9.14
CA THR A 13 14.91 3.66 8.87
C THR A 13 13.56 3.99 8.25
N LYS A 14 13.17 5.28 8.26
CA LYS A 14 11.91 5.74 7.64
C LYS A 14 11.86 5.41 6.13
N GLY A 15 12.96 5.61 5.42
CA GLY A 15 13.08 5.28 4.00
C GLY A 15 12.91 3.79 3.71
N GLU A 16 13.53 2.93 4.53
CA GLU A 16 13.36 1.47 4.40
C GLU A 16 11.93 1.03 4.73
N MET A 17 11.30 1.62 5.74
CA MET A 17 9.89 1.36 6.03
C MET A 17 9.00 1.67 4.82
N LEU A 18 9.22 2.79 4.13
CA LEU A 18 8.47 3.15 2.91
C LEU A 18 8.70 2.12 1.78
N ARG A 19 9.96 1.75 1.50
CA ARG A 19 10.30 0.75 0.45
C ARG A 19 9.70 -0.62 0.77
N ARG A 20 9.81 -1.07 2.02
CA ARG A 20 9.29 -2.37 2.48
C ARG A 20 7.76 -2.39 2.57
N ALA A 21 7.12 -1.26 2.86
CA ALA A 21 5.67 -1.12 2.77
C ALA A 21 5.19 -1.22 1.32
N ARG A 22 5.85 -0.52 0.39
CA ARG A 22 5.58 -0.61 -1.05
C ARG A 22 5.62 -2.06 -1.54
N ALA A 23 6.67 -2.81 -1.20
CA ALA A 23 6.80 -4.21 -1.61
C ALA A 23 5.65 -5.09 -1.09
N ARG A 24 5.24 -4.90 0.17
CA ARG A 24 4.11 -5.62 0.78
C ARG A 24 2.77 -5.28 0.12
N VAL A 25 2.53 -4.00 -0.13
CA VAL A 25 1.31 -3.57 -0.83
C VAL A 25 1.29 -4.12 -2.25
N LYS A 26 2.41 -4.06 -2.97
CA LYS A 26 2.54 -4.64 -4.31
C LYS A 26 2.25 -6.14 -4.30
N GLY A 27 2.82 -6.89 -3.35
CA GLY A 27 2.57 -8.32 -3.22
C GLY A 27 1.09 -8.64 -2.96
N HIS A 28 0.45 -7.89 -2.05
CA HIS A 28 -0.98 -8.06 -1.78
C HIS A 28 -1.83 -7.80 -3.03
N LEU A 29 -1.57 -6.71 -3.75
CA LEU A 29 -2.30 -6.39 -4.98
C LEU A 29 -2.04 -7.40 -6.10
N ASN A 30 -0.82 -7.92 -6.22
CA ASN A 30 -0.51 -8.96 -7.21
C ASN A 30 -1.32 -10.25 -6.97
N TYR A 31 -1.60 -10.58 -5.71
CA TYR A 31 -2.36 -11.78 -5.36
C TYR A 31 -3.88 -11.56 -5.36
N TYR A 32 -4.32 -10.42 -4.83
CA TYR A 32 -5.74 -10.18 -4.54
C TYR A 32 -6.45 -9.24 -5.51
N ALA A 33 -5.77 -8.49 -6.38
CA ALA A 33 -6.41 -7.53 -7.30
C ALA A 33 -7.02 -8.22 -8.53
N ILE A 34 -8.03 -9.05 -8.30
CA ILE A 34 -8.91 -9.67 -9.30
C ILE A 34 -10.22 -8.87 -9.42
N THR A 35 -10.99 -9.06 -10.50
CA THR A 35 -12.18 -8.25 -10.86
C THR A 35 -13.11 -7.96 -9.68
N ASP A 36 -13.52 -8.99 -8.92
CA ASP A 36 -14.52 -8.84 -7.86
C ASP A 36 -13.92 -8.42 -6.50
N ASN A 37 -12.62 -8.17 -6.44
CA ASN A 37 -11.91 -7.89 -5.18
C ASN A 37 -11.30 -6.49 -5.11
N ALA A 38 -11.63 -5.63 -6.08
CA ALA A 38 -11.14 -4.26 -6.15
C ALA A 38 -11.47 -3.45 -4.87
N THR A 39 -12.69 -3.58 -4.35
CA THR A 39 -13.14 -2.87 -3.13
C THR A 39 -12.32 -3.26 -1.90
N ARG A 40 -12.09 -4.57 -1.68
CA ARG A 40 -11.27 -5.02 -0.53
C ARG A 40 -9.80 -4.63 -0.71
N CYS A 41 -9.28 -4.67 -1.94
CA CYS A 41 -7.92 -4.18 -2.23
C CYS A 41 -7.77 -2.69 -1.93
N ASN A 42 -8.74 -1.86 -2.30
CA ASN A 42 -8.75 -0.43 -1.98
C ASN A 42 -8.76 -0.20 -0.46
N ASN A 43 -9.64 -0.91 0.26
CA ASN A 43 -9.70 -0.85 1.72
C ASN A 43 -8.38 -1.28 2.38
N PHE A 44 -7.73 -2.32 1.84
CA PHE A 44 -6.42 -2.75 2.31
C PHE A 44 -5.35 -1.67 2.12
N VAL A 45 -5.24 -1.10 0.90
CA VAL A 45 -4.26 -0.05 0.60
C VAL A 45 -4.48 1.17 1.50
N TYR A 46 -5.75 1.58 1.68
CA TYR A 46 -6.13 2.69 2.55
C TYR A 46 -5.68 2.45 4.00
N ARG A 47 -6.03 1.29 4.58
CA ARG A 47 -5.67 0.94 5.96
C ARG A 47 -4.15 0.79 6.12
N ALA A 48 -3.47 0.15 5.18
CA ALA A 48 -2.02 -0.01 5.20
C ALA A 48 -1.29 1.35 5.19
N THR A 49 -1.79 2.28 4.38
CA THR A 49 -1.27 3.65 4.28
C THR A 49 -1.42 4.41 5.61
N HIS A 50 -2.58 4.31 6.26
CA HIS A 50 -2.82 4.94 7.57
C HIS A 50 -1.96 4.34 8.69
N ILE A 51 -1.84 3.00 8.72
CA ILE A 51 -0.99 2.31 9.70
C ILE A 51 0.48 2.75 9.52
N LEU A 52 0.95 2.83 8.27
CA LEU A 52 2.32 3.26 7.97
C LEU A 52 2.57 4.70 8.42
N PHE A 53 1.66 5.62 8.09
CA PHE A 53 1.73 7.01 8.54
C PHE A 53 1.84 7.11 10.06
N LYS A 54 0.96 6.42 10.77
CA LYS A 54 0.93 6.38 12.24
C LYS A 54 2.26 5.87 12.82
N ARG A 55 2.81 4.79 12.26
CA ARG A 55 4.04 4.17 12.76
C ARG A 55 5.28 4.99 12.44
N LEU A 56 5.35 5.62 11.27
CA LEU A 56 6.44 6.53 10.90
C LEU A 56 6.49 7.77 11.81
N ASN A 57 5.33 8.35 12.12
CA ASN A 57 5.23 9.51 12.99
C ASN A 57 5.45 9.17 14.47
N ARG A 58 5.20 7.93 14.90
CA ARG A 58 5.54 7.46 16.25
C ARG A 58 7.03 7.17 16.45
N LYS A 59 7.74 6.77 15.40
CA LYS A 59 9.19 6.47 15.48
C LYS A 59 10.04 7.70 15.80
N SER A 60 9.54 8.87 15.45
CA SER A 60 10.24 10.14 15.57
C SER A 60 9.59 10.93 16.71
N GLN A 61 10.35 11.31 17.73
CA GLN A 61 9.86 12.19 18.82
C GLN A 61 9.25 13.50 18.29
N ARG A 62 9.60 13.90 17.05
CA ARG A 62 8.92 14.94 16.27
C ARG A 62 8.03 14.32 15.19
N LYS A 63 6.80 14.84 14.99
CA LYS A 63 5.95 14.51 13.84
C LYS A 63 6.71 14.84 12.55
N ALA A 64 7.30 13.82 11.94
CA ALA A 64 8.23 14.01 10.82
C ALA A 64 7.52 14.23 9.49
N TYR A 65 6.27 13.78 9.39
CA TYR A 65 5.46 13.96 8.20
C TYR A 65 4.09 14.51 8.58
N ASN A 66 3.69 15.62 7.98
CA ASN A 66 2.28 15.90 7.78
C ASN A 66 1.72 14.96 6.68
N TRP A 67 0.39 14.93 6.51
CA TRP A 67 -0.24 14.00 5.58
C TRP A 67 0.20 14.24 4.13
N ASP A 68 0.39 15.50 3.73
CA ASP A 68 0.79 15.86 2.36
C ASP A 68 2.22 15.46 2.06
N GLN A 69 3.16 15.73 2.97
CA GLN A 69 4.54 15.30 2.89
C GLN A 69 4.64 13.77 2.84
N PHE A 70 3.80 13.07 3.60
CA PHE A 70 3.74 11.61 3.54
C PHE A 70 3.21 11.12 2.18
N ASN A 71 2.16 11.73 1.65
CA ASN A 71 1.65 11.40 0.31
C ASN A 71 2.70 11.69 -0.78
N GLN A 72 3.47 12.76 -0.65
CA GLN A 72 4.57 13.07 -1.56
C GLN A 72 5.69 12.03 -1.45
N ALA A 73 6.03 11.59 -0.24
CA ALA A 73 6.97 10.49 -0.02
C ALA A 73 6.47 9.15 -0.58
N LEU A 74 5.17 8.87 -0.52
CA LEU A 74 4.56 7.69 -1.14
C LEU A 74 4.61 7.75 -2.67
N LYS A 75 4.39 8.93 -3.25
CA LYS A 75 4.54 9.17 -4.69
C LYS A 75 5.98 8.97 -5.14
N SER A 76 6.96 9.52 -4.40
CA SER A 76 8.38 9.40 -4.75
C SER A 76 8.89 7.96 -4.69
N VAL A 77 8.41 7.15 -3.74
CA VAL A 77 8.74 5.71 -3.72
C VAL A 77 7.96 4.89 -4.75
N GLY A 78 7.00 5.46 -5.46
CA GLY A 78 6.18 4.76 -6.45
C GLY A 78 5.25 3.73 -5.83
N CYS A 79 4.54 4.09 -4.75
CA CYS A 79 3.58 3.20 -4.09
C CYS A 79 2.50 2.75 -5.09
N PRO A 80 2.25 1.43 -5.24
CA PRO A 80 1.30 0.94 -6.23
C PRO A 80 -0.13 1.36 -5.87
N ARG A 81 -0.86 1.86 -6.87
CA ARG A 81 -2.32 2.01 -6.81
C ARG A 81 -2.99 0.69 -7.15
N VAL A 82 -4.20 0.48 -6.63
CA VAL A 82 -5.02 -0.68 -6.99
C VAL A 82 -5.30 -0.62 -8.49
N ARG A 83 -4.85 -1.63 -9.21
CA ARG A 83 -5.18 -1.89 -10.61
C ARG A 83 -5.59 -3.35 -10.69
N ILE A 84 -6.76 -3.63 -11.25
CA ILE A 84 -7.21 -5.00 -11.49
C ILE A 84 -6.19 -5.66 -12.43
N ARG A 85 -5.56 -6.74 -11.96
CA ARG A 85 -4.48 -7.46 -12.64
C ARG A 85 -5.01 -8.63 -13.46
N LYS A 86 -6.02 -9.30 -12.92
CA LYS A 86 -6.62 -10.48 -13.53
C LYS A 86 -8.10 -10.21 -13.70
N ASP A 87 -8.52 -10.07 -14.96
CA ASP A 87 -9.93 -10.09 -15.27
C ASP A 87 -10.40 -11.55 -15.25
N LEU A 88 -11.41 -11.84 -14.45
CA LEU A 88 -12.02 -13.18 -14.36
C LEU A 88 -13.35 -13.27 -15.12
N ASN A 89 -13.82 -12.18 -15.72
CA ASN A 89 -15.07 -12.20 -16.48
C ASN A 89 -14.86 -12.91 -17.83
N PRO A 90 -15.47 -14.09 -18.08
CA PRO A 90 -15.29 -14.82 -19.33
C PRO A 90 -15.98 -14.14 -20.53
N PHE A 91 -16.93 -13.22 -20.29
CA PHE A 91 -17.74 -12.58 -21.34
C PHE A 91 -17.16 -11.27 -21.85
N ARG A 92 -16.25 -10.64 -21.10
CA ARG A 92 -15.68 -9.32 -21.44
C ARG A 92 -14.75 -9.36 -22.65
N SER A 93 -14.16 -10.51 -22.95
CA SER A 93 -13.34 -10.75 -24.15
C SER A 93 -14.17 -10.86 -25.42
N ALA A 94 -15.46 -11.22 -25.30
CA ALA A 94 -16.38 -11.42 -26.42
C ALA A 94 -17.01 -10.12 -26.91
N GLU A 95 -17.09 -9.09 -26.06
CA GLU A 95 -17.63 -7.76 -26.38
C GLU A 95 -16.63 -6.84 -27.11
N ALA A 96 -15.38 -7.28 -27.28
CA ALA A 96 -14.32 -6.51 -27.95
C ALA A 96 -14.20 -6.78 -29.47
N CYS A 97 -15.14 -7.54 -30.06
CA CYS A 97 -15.24 -7.78 -31.51
C CYS A 97 -16.26 -6.87 -32.17
#